data_AF-A0AAD6CN66-F1
#
_entry.id   AF-A0AAD6CN66-F1
#
_cell.length_a   1.000
_cell.length_b   1.000
_cell.length_c   1.000
_cell.angle_alpha   90.00
_cell.angle_beta   90.00
_cell.angle_gamma   90.00
#
_symmetry.space_group_name_H-M   'P 1'
#
loop_
_entity.id
_entity.type
_entity.pdbx_description
1 polymer ?
#
loop_
_entity_poly.entity_id
_entity_poly.type
_entity_poly.pdbx_seq_one_letter_code
_entity_poly.pdbx_strand_id
1 'polypeptide(L)' 'MCYKVVERYSVCKCIYFQHSTDPCAAYGQRGHSVQEKTVLVGYACSIHSSRGASSSPTAGRWPDSGYSSSKGSGR' A
#
# COMPACT_ATOMS: atom_id res chain seq x y z
N MET A 1 23.12 -10.69 13.28
CA MET A 1 21.78 -11.26 13.05
C MET A 1 21.41 -10.96 11.61
N CYS A 2 21.15 -11.98 10.79
CA CYS A 2 20.72 -11.76 9.41
C CYS A 2 19.26 -11.37 9.39
N TYR A 3 18.91 -10.43 8.52
CA TYR A 3 17.54 -9.97 8.34
C TYR A 3 17.10 -10.15 6.90
N LYS A 4 15.84 -10.51 6.73
CA LYS A 4 15.18 -10.49 5.43
C LYS A 4 13.95 -9.60 5.55
N VAL A 5 13.93 -8.51 4.81
CA VAL A 5 12.80 -7.58 4.81
C VAL A 5 11.75 -8.09 3.82
N VAL A 6 10.50 -8.19 4.27
CA VAL A 6 9.36 -8.53 3.43
C VAL A 6 8.34 -7.42 3.54
N GLU A 7 8.05 -6.81 2.41
CA GLU A 7 7.04 -5.76 2.29
C GLU A 7 5.68 -6.40 2.05
N ARG A 8 4.70 -6.04 2.86
CA ARG A 8 3.34 -6.57 2.79
C ARG A 8 2.29 -5.46 2.83
N TYR A 9 1.12 -5.76 2.31
CA TYR A 9 -0.06 -4.90 2.47
C TYR A 9 -0.66 -5.05 3.88
N SER A 10 -1.14 -3.95 4.45
CA SER A 10 -1.60 -3.91 5.85
C SER A 10 -2.85 -4.75 6.08
N VAL A 11 -3.80 -4.75 5.14
CA VAL A 11 -5.09 -5.47 5.26
C VAL A 11 -4.98 -6.92 4.83
N CYS A 12 -4.59 -7.17 3.59
CA CYS A 12 -4.60 -8.52 3.01
C CYS A 12 -3.32 -9.32 3.27
N LYS A 13 -2.28 -8.70 3.84
CA LYS A 13 -0.95 -9.30 4.10
C LYS A 13 -0.26 -9.90 2.86
N CYS A 14 -0.77 -9.65 1.66
CA CYS A 14 -0.12 -10.05 0.42
C CYS A 14 1.30 -9.46 0.36
N ILE A 15 2.23 -10.23 -0.18
CA ILE A 15 3.60 -9.79 -0.40
C ILE A 15 3.59 -8.75 -1.52
N TYR A 16 4.09 -7.57 -1.23
CA TYR A 16 4.40 -6.54 -2.21
C TYR A 16 5.78 -6.81 -2.81
N PHE A 17 6.78 -7.01 -1.96
CA PHE A 17 8.15 -7.27 -2.36
C PHE A 17 8.91 -8.08 -1.30
N GLN A 18 9.82 -8.94 -1.74
CA GLN A 18 10.71 -9.67 -0.85
C GLN A 18 12.15 -9.30 -1.16
N HIS A 19 12.83 -8.69 -0.18
CA HIS A 19 14.23 -8.32 -0.30
C HIS A 19 15.15 -9.53 -0.15
N SER A 20 16.37 -9.40 -0.65
CA SER A 20 17.44 -10.33 -0.33
C SER A 20 17.75 -10.30 1.17
N THR A 21 18.31 -11.40 1.67
CA THR A 21 18.80 -11.46 3.04
C THR A 21 20.01 -10.56 3.19
N ASP A 22 20.01 -9.68 4.19
CA ASP A 22 21.18 -8.93 4.64
C ASP A 22 22.08 -9.85 5.47
N PRO A 23 23.24 -10.27 4.95
CA PRO A 23 24.11 -11.22 5.62
C PRO A 23 24.92 -10.52 6.72
N CYS A 24 24.90 -11.09 7.91
CA CYS A 24 25.86 -10.73 8.96
C CYS A 24 27.10 -11.64 8.87
N ALA A 25 28.14 -11.33 9.66
CA ALA A 25 29.41 -12.07 9.65
C ALA A 25 29.28 -13.59 9.92
N ALA A 26 28.20 -14.03 10.56
CA ALA A 26 27.92 -15.44 10.85
C ALA A 26 26.98 -16.10 9.82
N TYR A 27 26.70 -15.45 8.69
CA TYR A 27 25.82 -16.01 7.65
C TYR A 27 26.35 -17.37 7.16
N GLY A 28 25.47 -18.36 7.08
CA GLY A 28 25.82 -19.74 6.68
C GLY A 28 26.41 -20.62 7.78
N GLN A 29 26.66 -20.09 8.99
CA GLN A 29 27.13 -20.89 10.12
C GLN A 29 26.01 -21.79 10.70
N ARG A 30 26.38 -22.96 11.21
CA ARG A 30 25.41 -23.90 11.82
C ARG A 30 24.78 -23.27 13.06
N GLY A 31 23.45 -23.32 13.15
CA GLY A 31 22.69 -22.68 14.24
C GLY A 31 22.42 -21.18 14.03
N HIS A 32 22.76 -20.64 12.86
CA HIS A 32 22.43 -19.26 12.51
C HIS A 32 21.03 -19.15 11.90
N SER A 33 20.14 -18.37 12.52
CA SER A 33 18.78 -18.13 12.01
C SER A 33 18.66 -16.76 11.33
N VAL A 34 18.04 -16.73 10.15
CA VAL A 34 17.64 -15.48 9.48
C VAL A 34 16.30 -15.03 10.06
N GLN A 35 16.22 -13.77 10.51
CA GLN A 35 14.97 -13.19 10.99
C GLN A 35 14.23 -12.46 9.86
N GLU A 36 12.94 -12.74 9.71
CA GLU A 36 12.07 -11.99 8.79
C GLU A 36 11.53 -10.73 9.48
N LYS A 37 11.67 -9.58 8.82
CA LYS A 37 11.06 -8.32 9.24
C LYS A 37 9.99 -7.91 8.24
N THR A 38 8.75 -7.79 8.72
CA THR A 38 7.64 -7.33 7.88
C THR A 38 7.54 -5.81 7.93
N VAL A 39 7.48 -5.17 6.76
CA VAL A 39 7.19 -3.75 6.61
C VAL A 39 5.84 -3.59 5.90
N LEU A 40 4.98 -2.72 6.42
CA LEU A 40 3.67 -2.45 5.81
C LEU A 40 3.78 -1.25 4.88
N VAL A 41 3.53 -1.45 3.58
CA VAL A 41 3.80 -0.44 2.53
C VAL A 41 2.54 0.14 1.87
N GLY A 42 1.37 -0.42 2.14
CA GLY A 42 0.11 0.04 1.55
C GLY A 42 -1.12 -0.66 2.14
N TYR A 43 -2.31 -0.22 1.74
CA TYR A 43 -3.59 -0.72 2.30
C TYR A 43 -3.94 -2.14 1.82
N ALA A 44 -4.16 -2.31 0.51
CA ALA A 44 -4.52 -3.60 -0.10
C ALA A 44 -3.84 -3.76 -1.47
N CYS A 45 -3.55 -4.99 -1.87
CA CYS A 45 -3.02 -5.27 -3.21
C CYS A 45 -4.09 -5.08 -4.29
N SER A 46 -3.70 -4.98 -5.56
CA SER A 46 -4.62 -4.77 -6.69
C SER A 46 -5.78 -5.78 -6.75
N ILE A 47 -5.52 -7.04 -6.35
CA ILE A 47 -6.53 -8.11 -6.30
C ILE A 47 -7.54 -7.88 -5.16
N HIS A 48 -7.09 -7.36 -4.02
CA HIS A 48 -7.92 -7.13 -2.84
C HIS A 48 -8.48 -5.71 -2.75
N SER A 49 -8.01 -4.80 -3.60
CA SER A 49 -8.49 -3.41 -3.69
C SER A 49 -9.75 -3.28 -4.55
N SER A 50 -10.03 -4.25 -5.42
CA SER A 50 -11.08 -4.18 -6.45
C SER A 50 -12.44 -4.74 -6.04
N ARG A 51 -12.56 -5.34 -4.85
CA ARG A 51 -13.84 -5.88 -4.33
C ARG A 51 -14.90 -4.81 -3.99
N GLY A 52 -14.61 -3.53 -4.19
CA GLY A 52 -15.57 -2.42 -4.08
C GLY A 52 -16.09 -1.87 -5.42
N ALA A 53 -15.68 -2.42 -6.58
CA ALA A 53 -16.01 -1.87 -7.89
C ALA A 53 -16.92 -2.77 -8.75
N SER A 54 -17.67 -3.68 -8.12
CA SER A 54 -18.62 -4.56 -8.82
C SER A 54 -19.98 -4.58 -8.14
N SER A 55 -20.69 -3.45 -8.16
CA SER A 55 -22.16 -3.38 -8.22
C SER A 55 -22.65 -1.94 -8.41
N SER A 56 -22.94 -1.53 -9.66
CA SER A 56 -24.13 -0.78 -10.11
C SER A 56 -23.91 -0.06 -11.45
N PRO A 57 -24.77 -0.22 -12.47
CA PRO A 57 -24.69 0.47 -13.76
C PRO A 57 -25.23 1.91 -13.72
N THR A 58 -25.10 2.62 -12.60
CA THR A 58 -25.48 4.03 -12.50
C THR A 58 -24.23 4.86 -12.56
N ALA A 59 -23.96 5.39 -13.75
CA ALA A 59 -23.12 6.56 -13.98
C ALA A 59 -23.46 7.62 -12.91
N GLY A 60 -22.63 7.70 -11.88
CA GLY A 60 -22.70 8.72 -10.85
C GLY A 60 -22.47 10.06 -11.53
N ARG A 61 -23.56 10.79 -11.74
CA ARG A 61 -23.61 12.20 -12.06
C ARG A 61 -22.87 12.96 -10.96
N TRP A 62 -21.61 13.29 -11.21
CA TRP A 62 -20.88 14.27 -10.41
C TRP A 62 -21.35 15.68 -10.84
N PRO A 63 -21.92 16.50 -9.95
CA PRO A 63 -22.30 17.87 -10.26
C PRO A 63 -21.07 18.75 -10.45
N ASP A 64 -21.19 19.64 -11.44
CA ASP A 64 -20.30 20.69 -11.89
C ASP A 64 -19.59 21.47 -10.77
N SER A 65 -18.25 21.46 -10.76
CA SER A 65 -17.43 22.35 -9.94
C SER A 65 -17.40 23.74 -10.55
N GLY A 66 -18.53 24.45 -10.48
CA GLY A 66 -18.64 25.86 -10.82
C GLY A 66 -17.92 26.73 -9.78
N TYR A 67 -16.65 27.03 -10.01
CA TYR A 67 -15.96 28.10 -9.31
C TYR A 67 -16.66 29.43 -9.65
N SER A 68 -17.04 30.21 -8.64
CA SER A 68 -17.44 31.61 -8.84
C SER A 68 -16.91 32.42 -7.67
N SER A 69 -15.87 33.19 -7.96
CA SER A 69 -15.35 34.25 -7.10
C SER A 69 -15.37 35.55 -7.87
N SER A 70 -15.57 36.66 -7.15
CA SER A 70 -15.53 38.08 -7.58
C SER A 70 -16.89 38.63 -8.04
N LYS A 71 -17.45 39.76 -7.57
CA LYS A 71 -17.01 40.86 -6.70
C LYS A 71 -18.23 41.54 -6.05
N GLY A 72 -18.04 42.16 -4.90
CA GLY A 72 -18.98 43.15 -4.36
C GLY A 72 -19.02 44.44 -5.20
N SER A 73 -20.20 45.06 -5.25
CA SER A 73 -20.52 46.46 -5.53
C SER A 73 -22.04 46.57 -5.31
N GLY A 74 -22.59 47.35 -4.39
CA GLY A 74 -22.24 48.72 -4.06
C GLY A 74 -23.11 49.66 -4.89
N ARG A 75 -24.35 49.91 -4.43
CA ARG A 75 -25.12 51.17 -4.52
C ARG A 75 -26.51 50.98 -3.94
#